data_AF-A0AAV1L010-F1
#
_entry.id   AF-A0AAV1L010-F1
#
_cell.length_a   1.000
_cell.length_b   1.000
_cell.length_c   1.000
_cell.angle_alpha   90.00
_cell.angle_beta   90.00
_cell.angle_gamma   90.00
#
_symmetry.space_group_name_H-M   'P 1'
#
loop_
_entity.id
_entity.type
_entity.pdbx_description
1 polymer ?
#
loop_
_entity_poly.entity_id
_entity_poly.type
_entity_poly.pdbx_seq_one_letter_code
_entity_poly.pdbx_strand_id
1 'polypeptide(L)'
;MVEQFYQTLERYLAKVVEKRQRDWDRHIQSFLLSYRSAVHESTSVTPAFANFGRELRLPADQITGIPPDAPRSITDYANDLRNKMNDIYEHVRQSCQQTSEKMKMRYDRKMNNKGFDEGSLVWLHNPVRSKWKSPKLQAKWDGPYRIMTRINDVTYRI
;
A
#
# COMPACT_ATOMS: atom_id res chain seq x y z
N MET A 1 4.42 4.35 -1.89
CA MET A 1 4.76 2.92 -1.68
C MET A 1 5.21 2.65 -0.24
N VAL A 2 6.18 3.41 0.29
CA VAL A 2 6.66 3.29 1.67
C VAL A 2 5.54 3.50 2.71
N GLU A 3 4.67 4.49 2.49
CA GLU A 3 3.54 4.75 3.38
C GLU A 3 2.55 3.58 3.46
N GLN A 4 2.25 2.93 2.34
CA GLN A 4 1.38 1.75 2.28
C GLN A 4 1.99 0.56 3.05
N PHE A 5 3.30 0.39 2.96
CA PHE A 5 4.03 -0.62 3.73
C PHE A 5 3.87 -0.38 5.24
N TYR A 6 4.14 0.84 5.71
CA TYR A 6 4.00 1.19 7.13
C TYR A 6 2.56 1.01 7.62
N GLN A 7 1.57 1.45 6.85
CA GLN A 7 0.16 1.21 7.19
C GLN A 7 -0.18 -0.28 7.31
N THR A 8 0.38 -1.12 6.42
CA THR A 8 0.15 -2.57 6.46
C THR A 8 0.83 -3.21 7.68
N LEU A 9 2.06 -2.78 7.97
CA LEU A 9 2.82 -3.20 9.15
C LEU A 9 2.09 -2.84 10.45
N GLU A 10 1.63 -1.59 10.58
CA GLU A 10 0.88 -1.13 11.74
C GLU A 10 -0.40 -1.94 11.94
N ARG A 11 -1.16 -2.19 10.86
CA ARG A 11 -2.39 -3.01 10.92
C ARG A 11 -2.12 -4.46 11.32
N TYR A 12 -0.97 -5.02 10.93
CA TYR A 12 -0.56 -6.35 11.35
C TYR A 12 -0.18 -6.37 12.84
N LEU A 13 0.72 -5.47 13.24
CA LEU A 13 1.19 -5.37 14.63
C LEU A 13 0.03 -5.14 15.60
N ALA A 14 -0.93 -4.28 15.25
CA ALA A 14 -2.12 -4.05 16.06
C ALA A 14 -2.95 -5.31 16.37
N LYS A 15 -2.81 -6.38 15.58
CA LYS A 15 -3.53 -7.65 15.78
C LYS A 15 -2.74 -8.68 16.57
N VAL A 16 -1.41 -8.64 16.51
CA VAL A 16 -0.54 -9.73 16.99
C VAL A 16 0.17 -9.36 18.29
N VAL A 17 0.41 -8.07 18.51
CA VAL A 17 1.13 -7.56 19.68
C VAL A 17 0.31 -7.71 20.96
N GLU A 18 0.97 -8.05 22.07
CA GLU A 18 0.33 -8.19 23.37
C GLU A 18 -0.25 -6.86 23.92
N LYS A 19 -1.14 -6.95 24.91
CA LYS A 19 -1.78 -5.78 25.56
C LYS A 19 -0.78 -4.72 26.04
N ARG A 20 0.43 -5.12 26.43
CA ARG A 20 1.49 -4.20 26.92
C ARG A 20 2.45 -3.73 25.83
N GLN A 21 2.31 -4.22 24.60
CA GLN A 21 3.04 -3.79 23.41
C GLN A 21 4.57 -3.84 23.49
N ARG A 22 5.13 -4.79 24.24
CA ARG A 22 6.59 -4.90 24.45
C ARG A 22 7.28 -5.93 23.55
N ASP A 23 6.50 -6.66 22.76
CA ASP A 23 6.92 -7.82 21.98
C ASP A 23 6.82 -7.59 20.46
N TRP A 24 6.55 -6.35 20.04
CA TRP A 24 6.35 -6.00 18.63
C TRP A 24 7.56 -6.34 17.74
N ASP A 25 8.76 -6.24 18.29
CA ASP A 25 10.03 -6.56 17.64
C ASP A 25 10.12 -8.04 17.21
N ARG A 26 9.58 -8.95 18.03
CA ARG A 26 9.54 -10.38 17.76
C ARG A 26 8.65 -10.73 16.57
N HIS A 27 7.62 -9.92 16.32
CA HIS A 27 6.64 -10.15 15.25
C HIS A 27 7.07 -9.58 13.90
N ILE A 28 8.10 -8.73 13.86
CA ILE A 28 8.58 -8.10 12.62
C ILE A 28 9.03 -9.16 11.61
N GLN A 29 9.82 -10.15 12.03
CA GLN A 29 10.38 -11.12 11.10
C GLN A 29 9.28 -11.99 10.46
N SER A 30 8.31 -12.41 11.25
CA SER A 30 7.11 -13.13 10.78
C SER A 30 6.30 -12.30 9.80
N PHE A 31 6.09 -11.00 10.10
CA PHE A 31 5.43 -10.07 9.20
C PHE A 31 6.19 -9.95 7.88
N LEU A 32 7.49 -9.66 7.93
CA LEU A 32 8.31 -9.45 6.75
C LEU A 32 8.35 -10.68 5.84
N LEU A 33 8.40 -11.88 6.42
CA LEU A 33 8.29 -13.12 5.66
C LEU A 33 6.94 -13.18 4.94
N SER A 34 5.83 -13.03 5.67
CA SER A 34 4.48 -13.08 5.08
C SER A 34 4.25 -12.00 4.02
N TYR A 35 4.79 -10.80 4.23
CA TYR A 35 4.66 -9.68 3.31
C TYR A 35 5.44 -9.92 2.01
N ARG A 36 6.61 -10.57 2.09
CA ARG A 36 7.47 -10.87 0.93
C ARG A 36 7.01 -12.11 0.15
N SER A 37 6.30 -13.04 0.79
CA SER A 37 5.79 -14.26 0.17
C SER A 37 4.33 -14.19 -0.28
N ALA A 38 3.59 -13.15 0.10
CA ALA A 38 2.22 -12.94 -0.36
C ALA A 38 2.20 -12.21 -1.71
N VAL A 39 1.25 -12.60 -2.57
CA VAL A 39 1.01 -11.91 -3.84
C VAL A 39 0.42 -10.53 -3.58
N HIS A 40 0.99 -9.49 -4.19
CA HIS A 40 0.47 -8.13 -4.06
C HIS A 40 -0.44 -7.80 -5.24
N GLU A 41 -1.59 -7.17 -4.97
CA GLU A 41 -2.61 -6.86 -5.97
C GLU A 41 -2.07 -5.97 -7.11
N SER A 42 -1.19 -5.02 -6.81
CA SER A 42 -0.66 -4.09 -7.81
C SER A 42 0.32 -4.72 -8.78
N THR A 43 1.10 -5.70 -8.32
CA THR A 43 2.16 -6.34 -9.11
C THR A 43 1.77 -7.73 -9.61
N SER A 44 0.67 -8.31 -9.09
CA SER A 44 0.20 -9.68 -9.35
C SER A 44 1.21 -10.79 -9.03
N VAL A 45 2.32 -10.45 -8.39
CA VAL A 45 3.40 -11.37 -8.00
C VAL A 45 3.84 -11.10 -6.56
N THR A 46 4.57 -12.04 -5.95
CA THR A 46 5.16 -11.84 -4.63
C THR A 46 6.38 -10.91 -4.71
N PRO A 47 6.65 -10.07 -3.69
CA PRO A 47 7.86 -9.25 -3.67
C PRO A 47 9.16 -10.05 -3.71
N ALA A 48 9.18 -11.27 -3.16
CA ALA A 48 10.33 -12.14 -3.24
C ALA A 48 10.60 -12.60 -4.68
N PHE A 49 9.55 -13.02 -5.39
CA PHE A 49 9.67 -13.42 -6.78
C PHE A 49 10.13 -12.27 -7.66
N ALA A 50 9.60 -11.07 -7.45
CA ALA A 50 10.02 -9.87 -8.18
C ALA A 50 11.49 -9.48 -7.95
N ASN A 51 12.03 -9.67 -6.73
CA ASN A 51 13.40 -9.27 -6.40
C ASN A 51 14.45 -10.36 -6.66
N PHE A 52 14.08 -11.64 -6.56
CA PHE A 52 15.03 -12.76 -6.62
C PHE A 52 14.78 -13.73 -7.77
N GLY A 53 13.68 -13.58 -8.53
CA GLY A 53 13.27 -14.52 -9.58
C GLY A 53 12.82 -15.89 -9.05
N ARG A 54 12.64 -16.02 -7.73
CA ARG A 54 12.23 -17.25 -7.04
C ARG A 54 11.44 -16.93 -5.77
N GLU A 55 10.60 -17.88 -5.35
CA GLU A 55 9.87 -17.78 -4.10
C GLU A 55 10.75 -18.03 -2.88
N LEU A 56 10.37 -17.45 -1.74
CA LEU A 56 11.01 -17.75 -0.46
C LEU A 56 10.62 -19.16 0.00
N ARG A 57 11.56 -19.81 0.69
CA ARG A 57 11.30 -21.06 1.40
C ARG A 57 10.48 -20.75 2.65
N LEU A 58 9.28 -21.30 2.72
CA LEU A 58 8.38 -21.13 3.86
C LEU A 58 8.55 -22.29 4.86
N PRO A 59 8.19 -22.11 6.14
CA PRO A 59 8.17 -23.20 7.12
C PRO A 59 7.31 -24.39 6.68
N ALA A 60 6.24 -24.13 5.92
CA ALA A 60 5.41 -25.18 5.33
C ALA A 60 6.20 -26.07 4.35
N ASP A 61 7.09 -25.48 3.56
CA ASP A 61 7.90 -26.19 2.57
C ASP A 61 8.90 -27.15 3.23
N GLN A 62 9.30 -26.88 4.47
CA GLN A 62 10.15 -27.77 5.26
C GLN A 62 9.41 -29.06 5.63
N ILE A 63 8.10 -28.98 5.85
CA ILE A 63 7.25 -30.13 6.21
C ILE A 63 6.92 -30.94 4.95
N THR A 64 6.56 -30.27 3.85
CA THR A 64 6.18 -30.94 2.60
C THR A 64 7.38 -31.43 1.80
N GLY A 65 8.57 -30.89 2.08
CA GLY A 65 9.75 -31.08 1.26
C GLY A 65 9.66 -30.29 -0.04
N ILE A 66 10.82 -30.10 -0.67
CA ILE A 66 10.93 -29.39 -1.94
C ILE A 66 11.83 -30.21 -2.85
N PRO A 67 11.40 -30.48 -4.10
CA PRO A 67 12.26 -31.11 -5.08
C PRO A 67 13.58 -30.35 -5.24
N PRO A 68 14.72 -31.06 -5.34
CA PRO A 68 16.00 -30.44 -5.66
C PRO A 68 15.94 -29.87 -7.09
N ASP A 69 16.67 -28.78 -7.30
CA ASP A 69 16.83 -28.22 -8.64
C ASP A 69 17.61 -29.20 -9.53
N ALA A 70 17.23 -29.28 -10.80
CA ALA A 70 17.99 -30.05 -11.78
C ALA A 70 19.44 -29.55 -11.86
N PRO A 71 20.44 -30.42 -12.04
CA PRO A 71 21.82 -30.00 -12.21
C PRO A 71 21.94 -29.11 -13.45
N ARG A 72 22.53 -27.92 -13.30
CA ARG A 72 22.75 -26.95 -14.37
C ARG A 72 24.14 -26.34 -14.25
N SER A 73 24.70 -25.91 -15.38
CA SER A 73 25.89 -25.05 -15.35
C SER A 73 25.53 -23.70 -14.70
N ILE A 74 26.51 -23.09 -14.03
CA ILE A 74 26.39 -21.75 -13.44
C ILE A 74 26.04 -20.71 -14.52
N THR A 75 26.61 -20.86 -15.73
CA THR A 75 26.36 -19.98 -16.87
C THR A 75 24.91 -20.05 -17.35
N ASP A 76 24.37 -21.26 -17.43
CA ASP A 76 23.01 -21.51 -17.92
C ASP A 76 22.00 -20.98 -16.91
N TYR A 77 22.25 -21.23 -15.61
CA TYR A 77 21.44 -20.67 -14.53
C TYR A 77 21.40 -19.14 -14.56
N ALA A 78 22.54 -18.48 -14.76
CA ALA A 78 22.61 -17.02 -14.80
C ALA A 78 21.85 -16.44 -16.00
N ASN A 79 21.96 -17.08 -17.17
CA ASN A 79 21.24 -16.66 -18.37
C ASN A 79 19.73 -16.88 -18.24
N ASP A 80 19.31 -18.04 -17.73
CA ASP A 80 17.91 -18.35 -17.43
C ASP A 80 17.31 -17.34 -16.45
N LEU A 81 18.03 -17.05 -15.36
CA LEU A 81 17.59 -16.09 -14.36
C LEU A 81 17.45 -14.68 -14.95
N ARG A 82 18.39 -14.27 -15.81
CA ARG A 82 18.32 -12.98 -16.49
C ARG A 82 17.07 -12.87 -17.38
N ASN A 83 16.82 -13.87 -18.20
CA ASN A 83 15.65 -13.90 -19.08
C ASN A 83 14.35 -13.89 -18.25
N LYS A 84 14.29 -14.75 -17.24
CA LYS A 84 13.16 -14.81 -16.31
C LYS A 84 12.90 -13.47 -15.62
N MET A 85 13.95 -12.79 -15.17
CA MET A 85 13.80 -11.48 -14.53
C MET A 85 13.26 -10.42 -15.50
N ASN A 86 13.69 -10.43 -16.76
CA ASN A 86 13.13 -9.54 -17.78
C ASN A 86 11.62 -9.79 -17.97
N ASP A 87 11.21 -11.06 -18.07
CA ASP A 87 9.80 -11.43 -18.21
C ASP A 87 8.97 -11.00 -16.98
N ILE A 88 9.51 -11.19 -15.77
CA ILE A 88 8.90 -10.76 -14.52
C ILE A 88 8.70 -9.24 -14.52
N TYR A 89 9.72 -8.47 -14.87
CA TYR A 89 9.63 -7.01 -14.87
C TYR A 89 8.62 -6.49 -15.89
N GLU A 90 8.56 -7.11 -17.07
CA GLU A 90 7.56 -6.76 -18.09
C GLU A 90 6.14 -7.06 -17.59
N HIS A 91 5.92 -8.24 -16.98
CA HIS A 91 4.64 -8.59 -16.39
C HIS A 91 4.22 -7.64 -15.25
N VAL A 92 5.16 -7.29 -14.37
CA VAL A 92 4.92 -6.34 -13.27
C VAL A 92 4.56 -4.96 -13.81
N ARG A 93 5.24 -4.49 -14.87
CA ARG A 93 4.97 -3.21 -15.50
C ARG A 93 3.55 -3.16 -16.07
N GLN A 94 3.14 -4.19 -16.79
CA GLN A 94 1.80 -4.32 -17.35
C GLN A 94 0.74 -4.39 -16.24
N SER A 95 0.96 -5.20 -15.21
CA SER A 95 0.04 -5.31 -14.05
C SER A 95 -0.12 -3.98 -13.32
N CYS A 96 0.99 -3.25 -13.09
CA CYS A 96 0.95 -1.94 -12.46
C CYS A 96 0.16 -0.92 -13.30
N GLN A 97 0.35 -0.94 -14.62
CA GLN A 97 -0.39 -0.07 -15.53
C GLN A 97 -1.90 -0.36 -15.49
N GLN A 98 -2.30 -1.61 -15.64
CA GLN A 98 -3.71 -2.01 -15.58
C GLN A 98 -4.34 -1.67 -14.22
N THR A 99 -3.61 -1.88 -13.13
CA THR A 99 -4.08 -1.55 -11.79
C THR A 99 -4.26 -0.04 -11.64
N SER A 100 -3.31 0.76 -12.13
CA SER A 100 -3.41 2.23 -12.13
C SER A 100 -4.62 2.72 -12.93
N GLU A 101 -4.86 2.16 -14.13
CA GLU A 101 -6.01 2.49 -14.96
C GLU A 101 -7.34 2.12 -14.26
N LYS A 102 -7.42 0.94 -13.64
CA LYS A 102 -8.59 0.52 -12.83
C LYS A 102 -8.82 1.46 -11.65
N MET A 103 -7.77 1.85 -10.94
CA MET A 103 -7.85 2.80 -9.83
C MET A 103 -8.35 4.17 -10.30
N LYS A 104 -7.83 4.67 -11.43
CA LYS A 104 -8.28 5.91 -12.06
C LYS A 104 -9.76 5.83 -12.44
N MET A 105 -10.19 4.80 -13.17
CA MET A 105 -11.60 4.64 -13.54
C MET A 105 -12.53 4.61 -12.33
N ARG A 106 -12.12 3.92 -11.25
CA ARG A 106 -12.90 3.86 -10.00
C ARG A 106 -12.97 5.22 -9.32
N TYR A 107 -11.87 5.97 -9.32
CA TYR A 107 -11.81 7.33 -8.81
C TYR A 107 -12.74 8.24 -9.61
N ASP A 108 -12.58 8.28 -10.93
CA ASP A 108 -13.37 9.12 -11.84
C ASP A 108 -14.87 8.82 -11.73
N ARG A 109 -15.27 7.56 -11.59
CA ARG A 109 -16.68 7.17 -11.37
C ARG A 109 -17.25 7.66 -10.03
N LYS A 110 -16.42 7.72 -8.98
CA LYS A 110 -16.84 8.14 -7.64
C LYS A 110 -16.77 9.66 -7.48
N MET A 111 -15.99 10.34 -8.30
CA MET A 111 -15.90 11.79 -8.31
C MET A 111 -17.24 12.36 -8.75
N ASN A 112 -18.02 12.81 -7.78
CA ASN A 112 -19.14 13.70 -8.05
C ASN A 112 -18.51 15.06 -8.34
N ASN A 113 -18.18 15.31 -9.62
CA ASN A 113 -17.40 16.45 -10.08
C ASN A 113 -18.15 17.80 -9.97
N LYS A 114 -19.21 17.86 -9.17
CA LYS A 114 -19.88 19.10 -8.82
C LYS A 114 -19.00 19.79 -7.78
N GLY A 115 -18.14 20.68 -8.27
CA GLY A 115 -17.48 21.67 -7.44
C GLY A 115 -18.51 22.53 -6.71
N PHE A 116 -18.03 23.37 -5.81
CA PHE A 116 -18.92 24.29 -5.08
C PHE A 116 -19.05 25.61 -5.83
N ASP A 117 -20.26 26.17 -5.85
CA ASP A 117 -20.51 27.47 -6.46
C ASP A 117 -20.17 28.61 -5.50
N GLU A 118 -19.78 29.77 -6.05
CA GLU A 118 -19.59 30.98 -5.27
C GLU A 118 -20.87 31.36 -4.52
N GLY A 119 -20.73 31.70 -3.25
CA GLY A 119 -21.84 31.96 -2.36
C GLY A 119 -22.39 30.72 -1.63
N SER A 120 -21.95 29.51 -1.97
CA SER A 120 -22.32 28.28 -1.24
C SER A 120 -21.73 28.26 0.17
N LEU A 121 -22.47 27.67 1.12
CA LEU A 121 -22.00 27.44 2.48
C LEU A 121 -21.29 26.09 2.59
N VAL A 122 -20.07 26.09 3.13
CA VAL A 122 -19.23 24.90 3.31
C VAL A 122 -18.65 24.84 4.71
N TRP A 123 -18.44 23.61 5.19
CA TRP A 123 -17.72 23.37 6.44
C TRP A 123 -16.23 23.19 6.16
N LEU A 124 -15.38 23.86 6.92
CA LEU A 124 -13.93 23.73 6.85
C LEU A 124 -13.49 22.57 7.76
N HIS A 125 -12.79 21.59 7.19
CA HIS A 125 -12.15 20.57 8.02
C HIS A 125 -10.89 21.15 8.66
N ASN A 126 -10.98 21.53 9.94
CA ASN A 126 -9.92 22.14 10.72
C ASN A 126 -9.43 21.20 11.83
N PRO A 127 -8.37 20.39 11.61
CA PRO A 127 -7.86 19.45 12.60
C PRO A 127 -6.90 20.10 13.61
N VAL A 128 -7.03 21.39 13.90
CA VAL A 128 -6.16 22.09 14.86
C VAL A 128 -6.30 21.49 16.26
N ARG A 129 -5.17 21.03 16.79
CA ARG A 129 -5.07 20.42 18.12
C ARG A 129 -4.93 21.53 19.15
N SER A 130 -5.87 21.59 20.09
CA SER A 130 -5.68 22.46 21.27
C SER A 130 -4.80 21.72 22.28
N LYS A 131 -3.73 22.36 22.75
CA LYS A 131 -2.73 21.79 23.66
C LYS A 131 -3.33 21.21 24.96
N TRP A 132 -4.55 21.62 25.31
CA TRP A 132 -5.25 21.25 26.55
C TRP A 132 -6.52 20.41 26.33
N LYS A 133 -6.83 19.98 25.11
CA LYS A 133 -8.00 19.14 24.81
C LYS A 133 -7.57 17.84 24.13
N SER A 134 -8.30 16.75 24.39
CA SER A 134 -8.07 15.47 23.71
C SER A 134 -8.40 15.60 22.21
N PRO A 135 -7.47 15.35 21.28
CA PRO A 135 -7.69 15.48 19.84
C PRO A 135 -8.84 14.60 19.30
N LYS A 136 -9.22 13.54 20.03
CA LYS A 136 -10.32 12.65 19.66
C LYS A 136 -11.71 13.21 19.99
N LEU A 137 -11.79 14.19 20.90
CA LEU A 137 -13.04 14.79 21.39
C LEU A 137 -13.30 16.21 20.85
N GLN A 138 -12.47 16.69 19.92
CA GLN A 138 -12.65 18.00 19.30
C GLN A 138 -13.46 17.87 18.00
N ALA A 139 -14.36 18.82 17.76
CA ALA A 139 -15.02 18.95 16.47
C ALA A 139 -13.97 19.25 15.39
N LYS A 140 -13.92 18.42 14.35
CA LYS A 140 -12.96 18.56 13.25
C LYS A 140 -13.47 19.46 12.13
N TRP A 141 -14.74 19.86 12.21
CA TRP A 141 -15.42 20.67 11.22
C TRP A 141 -15.76 22.01 11.87
N ASP A 142 -15.42 23.09 11.19
CA ASP A 142 -15.58 24.47 11.61
C ASP A 142 -16.36 25.24 10.54
N GLY A 143 -17.17 26.21 10.94
CA GLY A 143 -18.04 26.97 10.02
C GLY A 143 -19.53 26.99 10.40
N PRO A 144 -20.45 27.22 9.44
CA PRO A 144 -20.23 27.25 7.99
C PRO A 144 -19.57 28.54 7.49
N TYR A 145 -18.69 28.40 6.50
CA TYR A 145 -18.08 29.51 5.76
C TYR A 145 -18.71 29.66 4.38
N ARG A 146 -18.62 30.84 3.79
CA ARG A 146 -19.18 31.12 2.46
C ARG A 146 -18.06 31.21 1.45
N ILE A 147 -18.17 30.47 0.34
CA ILE A 147 -17.19 30.56 -0.74
C ILE A 147 -17.29 31.94 -1.38
N MET A 148 -16.20 32.71 -1.31
CA MET A 148 -16.06 34.01 -1.94
C MET A 148 -15.72 33.86 -3.42
N THR A 149 -14.67 33.10 -3.73
CA THR A 149 -14.19 32.94 -5.11
C THR A 149 -13.65 31.54 -5.36
N ARG A 150 -13.96 30.96 -6.51
CA ARG A 150 -13.33 29.70 -6.96
C ARG A 150 -12.01 30.00 -7.65
N ILE A 151 -10.89 29.53 -7.08
CA ILE A 151 -9.55 29.75 -7.65
C ILE A 151 -9.23 28.66 -8.69
N ASN A 152 -9.50 27.40 -8.36
CA ASN A 152 -9.42 26.26 -9.28
C ASN A 152 -10.44 25.17 -8.88
N ASP A 153 -10.45 24.02 -9.56
CA ASP A 153 -11.43 22.95 -9.31
C ASP A 153 -11.40 22.38 -7.88
N VAL A 154 -10.27 22.51 -7.19
CA VAL A 154 -10.03 21.93 -5.86
C VAL A 154 -9.71 22.97 -4.78
N THR A 155 -9.64 24.26 -5.14
CA THR A 155 -9.19 25.36 -4.26
C THR A 155 -10.20 26.50 -4.32
N TYR A 156 -10.76 26.79 -3.15
CA TYR A 156 -11.79 27.80 -2.96
C TYR A 156 -11.31 28.79 -1.91
N ARG A 157 -11.65 30.06 -2.09
CA ARG A 157 -11.50 31.09 -1.05
C ARG A 157 -12.81 31.13 -0.27
N ILE A 158 -12.72 31.00 1.05
CA ILE A 158 -13.83 31.07 2.01
C ILE A 158 -13.67 32.27 2.93
#